data_AF-A0A285Z120-F1
#
_entry.id   AF-A0A285Z120-F1
#
_cell.length_a   1.000
_cell.length_b   1.000
_cell.length_c   1.000
_cell.angle_alpha   90.00
_cell.angle_beta   90.00
_cell.angle_gamma   90.00
#
_symmetry.space_group_name_H-M   'P 1'
#
loop_
_entity.id
_entity.type
_entity.pdbx_description
1 polymer ?
#
loop_
_entity_poly.entity_id
_entity_poly.type
_entity_poly.pdbx_seq_one_letter_code
_entity_poly.pdbx_strand_id
1 'polypeptide(L)'
;MLFALSCRIPVPEMPIVTDATTSELHGRPWFPALAPLVERDDLLIPLRTPISMPTGRIINDVPGVFMRFPRWTGDAFADDFGKKAAGMVELGGEHLFAELAVLRLLEKEGWAGRWVNTVGGKGEVWKYLTEWTDVPRQEQRNRVLEDPEPRQLLARVAQMNRPARYAGCWDTFAWRGDDFVFFGCRKTGPKPAQLPANQEDWLRSALYVGDERLTLRSFCAVQWDYR
;
A
#
# COMPACT_ATOMS: atom_id res chain seq x y z
N MET A 1 19.94 -55.97 28.35
CA MET A 1 20.02 -55.29 27.04
C MET A 1 18.77 -54.43 26.93
N LEU A 2 18.87 -53.12 27.19
CA LEU A 2 17.74 -52.19 27.22
C LEU A 2 17.33 -51.81 25.78
N PHE A 3 16.04 -51.92 25.46
CA PHE A 3 15.44 -51.29 24.29
C PHE A 3 14.94 -49.89 24.68
N ALA A 4 15.47 -48.85 24.02
CA ALA A 4 14.99 -47.48 24.14
C ALA A 4 13.82 -47.26 23.16
N LEU A 5 12.61 -47.07 23.68
CA LEU A 5 11.45 -46.61 22.92
C LEU A 5 11.54 -45.08 22.76
N SER A 6 11.85 -44.63 21.55
CA SER A 6 11.79 -43.22 21.16
C SER A 6 10.32 -42.82 21.01
N CYS A 7 9.75 -42.21 22.05
CA CYS A 7 8.50 -41.47 21.96
C CYS A 7 8.75 -40.19 21.15
N ARG A 8 8.37 -40.19 19.86
CA ARG A 8 8.20 -38.95 19.10
C ARG A 8 6.85 -38.35 19.48
N ILE A 9 6.89 -37.28 20.26
CA ILE A 9 5.72 -36.44 20.52
C ILE A 9 5.39 -35.72 19.19
N PRO A 10 4.19 -35.89 18.62
CA PRO A 10 3.80 -35.12 17.45
C PRO A 10 3.69 -33.64 17.85
N VAL A 11 4.44 -32.79 17.15
CA VAL A 11 4.25 -31.34 17.24
C VAL A 11 2.87 -31.04 16.64
N PRO A 12 1.95 -30.39 17.37
CA PRO A 12 0.66 -30.04 16.80
C PRO A 12 0.87 -29.06 15.64
N GLU A 13 0.38 -29.42 14.45
CA GLU A 13 0.24 -28.49 13.34
C GLU A 13 -0.62 -27.31 13.82
N MET A 14 0.01 -26.15 14.00
CA MET A 14 -0.74 -24.93 14.29
C MET A 14 -1.54 -24.56 13.03
N PRO A 15 -2.84 -24.27 13.16
CA PRO A 15 -3.64 -23.85 12.02
C PRO A 15 -3.05 -22.53 11.49
N ILE A 16 -2.64 -22.55 10.23
CA ILE A 16 -2.33 -21.34 9.47
C ILE A 16 -3.68 -20.66 9.23
N VAL A 17 -4.03 -19.67 10.05
CA VAL A 17 -5.19 -18.82 9.82
C VAL A 17 -4.84 -17.86 8.67
N THR A 18 -5.28 -18.19 7.46
CA THR A 18 -5.30 -17.25 6.32
C THR A 18 -6.57 -16.40 6.43
N ASP A 19 -6.45 -15.20 6.99
CA ASP A 19 -7.62 -14.41 7.43
C ASP A 19 -8.12 -13.37 6.41
N ALA A 20 -7.44 -13.19 5.27
CA ALA A 20 -7.91 -12.25 4.26
C ALA A 20 -8.89 -12.93 3.29
N THR A 21 -10.16 -13.03 3.69
CA THR A 21 -11.23 -13.45 2.76
C THR A 21 -11.81 -12.24 2.03
N THR A 22 -12.25 -12.43 0.78
CA THR A 22 -12.87 -11.38 -0.06
C THR A 22 -14.03 -10.65 0.64
N SER A 23 -14.76 -11.35 1.52
CA SER A 23 -15.82 -10.79 2.37
C SER A 23 -15.35 -9.62 3.24
N GLU A 24 -14.08 -9.62 3.67
CA GLU A 24 -13.52 -8.57 4.51
C GLU A 24 -13.18 -7.28 3.77
N LEU A 25 -12.98 -7.33 2.43
CA LEU A 25 -12.61 -6.17 1.63
C LEU A 25 -13.79 -5.22 1.42
N HIS A 26 -14.99 -5.76 1.16
CA HIS A 26 -16.20 -4.96 0.94
C HIS A 26 -16.64 -4.18 2.18
N GLY A 27 -16.32 -4.71 3.37
CA GLY A 27 -16.55 -4.03 4.64
C GLY A 27 -15.48 -2.99 5.00
N ARG A 28 -14.59 -2.60 4.08
CA ARG A 28 -13.59 -1.56 4.34
C ARG A 28 -14.12 -0.18 3.92
N PRO A 29 -13.88 0.86 4.74
CA PRO A 29 -14.46 2.18 4.51
C PRO A 29 -13.99 2.84 3.21
N TRP A 30 -12.84 2.41 2.67
CA TRP A 30 -12.25 2.91 1.43
C TRP A 30 -12.67 2.13 0.18
N PHE A 31 -13.23 0.92 0.32
CA PHE A 31 -13.54 0.05 -0.83
C PHE A 31 -14.53 0.68 -1.80
N PRO A 32 -15.61 1.37 -1.36
CA PRO A 32 -16.55 2.03 -2.28
C PRO A 32 -15.88 3.02 -3.25
N ALA A 33 -14.80 3.68 -2.82
CA ALA A 33 -14.05 4.60 -3.67
C ALA A 33 -13.39 3.89 -4.88
N LEU A 34 -12.85 2.69 -4.67
CA LEU A 34 -12.14 1.95 -5.69
C LEU A 34 -13.04 1.05 -6.52
N ALA A 35 -14.16 0.60 -5.93
CA ALA A 35 -15.09 -0.37 -6.51
C ALA A 35 -15.45 -0.11 -8.00
N PRO A 36 -15.65 1.14 -8.48
CA PRO A 36 -15.96 1.39 -9.90
C PRO A 36 -14.90 0.92 -10.91
N LEU A 37 -13.64 0.75 -10.47
CA LEU A 37 -12.53 0.31 -11.30
C LEU A 37 -11.97 -1.06 -10.90
N VAL A 38 -12.48 -1.69 -9.83
CA VAL A 38 -12.06 -3.02 -9.39
C VAL A 38 -12.66 -4.08 -10.31
N GLU A 39 -11.80 -4.89 -10.95
CA GLU A 39 -12.19 -6.08 -11.72
C GLU A 39 -12.13 -7.34 -10.84
N ARG A 40 -11.18 -7.41 -9.89
CA ARG A 40 -11.08 -8.48 -8.91
C ARG A 40 -10.64 -7.97 -7.54
N ASP A 41 -11.10 -8.62 -6.48
CA ASP A 41 -10.85 -8.29 -5.07
C ASP A 41 -10.43 -9.53 -4.27
N ASP A 42 -9.98 -10.58 -4.95
CA ASP A 42 -9.48 -11.83 -4.38
C ASP A 42 -7.94 -11.87 -4.29
N LEU A 43 -7.27 -10.73 -4.53
CA LEU A 43 -5.83 -10.67 -4.61
C LEU A 43 -5.21 -10.72 -3.21
N LEU A 44 -4.37 -11.72 -2.97
CA LEU A 44 -3.55 -11.84 -1.77
C LEU A 44 -2.07 -11.80 -2.17
N ILE A 45 -1.36 -10.79 -1.67
CA ILE A 45 0.07 -10.62 -1.93
C ILE A 45 0.87 -11.30 -0.83
N PRO A 46 1.56 -12.43 -1.10
CA PRO A 46 2.32 -13.12 -0.08
C PRO A 46 3.51 -12.27 0.39
N LEU A 47 3.70 -12.25 1.71
CA LEU A 47 4.88 -11.67 2.36
C LEU A 47 6.06 -12.63 2.21
N ARG A 48 7.27 -12.10 1.96
CA ARG A 48 8.49 -12.92 2.00
C ARG A 48 8.79 -13.44 3.39
N THR A 49 8.44 -12.65 4.41
CA THR A 49 8.62 -13.03 5.80
C THR A 49 7.33 -12.76 6.56
N PRO A 50 6.62 -13.80 7.00
CA PRO A 50 5.41 -13.65 7.80
C PRO A 50 5.64 -12.74 9.02
N ILE A 51 4.62 -11.99 9.41
CA ILE A 51 4.67 -11.07 10.55
C ILE A 51 4.00 -11.75 11.74
N SER A 52 4.77 -12.00 12.79
CA SER A 52 4.28 -12.56 14.04
C SER A 52 3.80 -11.45 14.98
N MET A 53 2.48 -11.29 15.11
CA MET A 53 1.88 -10.30 16.00
C MET A 53 2.03 -10.72 17.47
N PRO A 54 2.10 -9.77 18.42
CA PRO A 54 2.14 -10.07 19.86
C PRO A 54 0.95 -10.89 20.36
N THR A 55 -0.18 -10.86 19.63
CA THR A 55 -1.38 -11.66 19.90
C THR A 55 -1.24 -13.13 19.54
N GLY A 56 -0.09 -13.56 18.98
CA GLY A 56 0.12 -14.90 18.45
C GLY A 56 -0.40 -15.10 17.01
N ARG A 57 -1.11 -14.10 16.44
CA ARG A 57 -1.54 -14.13 15.04
C ARG A 57 -0.34 -14.01 14.11
N ILE A 58 -0.31 -14.83 13.06
CA ILE A 58 0.69 -14.73 11.98
C ILE A 58 0.02 -14.16 10.75
N ILE A 59 0.61 -13.12 10.15
CA ILE A 59 0.16 -12.53 8.89
C ILE A 59 1.08 -13.03 7.78
N ASN A 60 0.53 -13.73 6.80
CA ASN A 60 1.29 -14.32 5.68
C ASN A 60 1.19 -13.50 4.39
N ASP A 61 0.14 -12.69 4.28
CA ASP A 61 -0.25 -12.03 3.05
C ASP A 61 -0.91 -10.68 3.33
N VAL A 62 -0.93 -9.84 2.30
CA VAL A 62 -1.59 -8.53 2.32
C VAL A 62 -2.68 -8.54 1.27
N PRO A 63 -3.92 -8.17 1.64
CA PRO A 63 -5.01 -8.10 0.69
C PRO A 63 -4.80 -6.98 -0.31
N GLY A 64 -5.32 -7.19 -1.51
CA GLY A 64 -5.22 -6.29 -2.63
C GLY A 64 -6.44 -6.35 -3.53
N VAL A 65 -6.41 -5.49 -4.54
CA VAL A 65 -7.40 -5.47 -5.62
C VAL A 65 -6.68 -5.45 -6.97
N PHE A 66 -7.34 -6.00 -7.97
CA PHE A 66 -6.98 -5.83 -9.37
C PHE A 66 -7.91 -4.79 -10.01
N MET A 67 -7.33 -3.68 -10.47
CA MET A 67 -8.06 -2.57 -11.07
C MET A 67 -7.76 -2.42 -12.57
N ARG A 68 -8.76 -1.99 -13.33
CA ARG A 68 -8.61 -1.62 -14.73
C ARG A 68 -8.79 -0.14 -14.93
N PHE A 69 -7.73 0.54 -15.34
CA PHE A 69 -7.76 1.96 -15.66
C PHE A 69 -7.90 2.19 -17.17
N PRO A 70 -8.66 3.21 -17.60
CA PRO A 70 -8.51 3.75 -18.94
C PRO A 70 -7.05 4.18 -19.18
N ARG A 71 -6.55 3.93 -20.39
CA ARG A 71 -5.20 4.34 -20.78
C ARG A 71 -5.21 5.82 -21.19
N TRP A 72 -4.25 6.59 -20.71
CA TRP A 72 -3.99 7.93 -21.25
C TRP A 72 -3.43 7.82 -22.68
N THR A 73 -4.04 8.55 -23.61
CA THR A 73 -3.69 8.52 -25.05
C THR A 73 -3.10 9.84 -25.55
N GLY A 74 -3.05 10.88 -24.71
CA GLY A 74 -2.40 12.15 -25.04
C GLY A 74 -0.90 12.13 -24.79
N ASP A 75 -0.30 13.32 -24.72
CA ASP A 75 1.13 13.47 -24.50
C ASP A 75 1.55 13.01 -23.10
N ALA A 76 2.72 12.38 -23.04
CA ALA A 76 3.33 11.94 -21.79
C ALA A 76 3.89 13.14 -21.01
N PHE A 77 4.02 12.99 -19.68
CA PHE A 77 4.79 13.95 -18.89
C PHE A 77 6.26 13.89 -19.32
N ALA A 78 6.89 15.06 -19.41
CA ALA A 78 8.31 15.19 -19.68
C ALA A 78 9.16 14.48 -18.61
N ASP A 79 8.78 14.61 -17.33
CA ASP A 79 9.30 13.77 -16.24
C ASP A 79 8.24 12.75 -15.80
N ASP A 80 8.36 11.54 -16.34
CA ASP A 80 7.53 10.39 -16.00
C ASP A 80 8.29 9.32 -15.18
N PHE A 81 9.39 9.73 -14.52
CA PHE A 81 10.36 8.83 -13.89
C PHE A 81 11.03 7.83 -14.85
N GLY A 82 11.09 8.16 -16.15
CA GLY A 82 11.63 7.28 -17.18
C GLY A 82 10.70 6.12 -17.56
N LYS A 83 9.40 6.21 -17.20
CA LYS A 83 8.38 5.21 -17.53
C LYS A 83 7.91 5.28 -19.00
N LYS A 84 8.35 6.27 -19.77
CA LYS A 84 8.08 6.49 -21.20
C LYS A 84 6.59 6.35 -21.56
N ALA A 85 5.71 7.09 -20.89
CA ALA A 85 4.24 7.07 -21.05
C ALA A 85 3.52 5.76 -20.68
N ALA A 86 4.22 4.62 -20.62
CA ALA A 86 3.63 3.29 -20.48
C ALA A 86 3.05 2.98 -19.08
N GLY A 87 3.12 3.93 -18.16
CA GLY A 87 2.64 3.81 -16.78
C GLY A 87 1.53 4.80 -16.42
N MET A 88 0.98 5.53 -17.39
CA MET A 88 0.00 6.59 -17.14
C MET A 88 -1.42 6.13 -17.41
N VAL A 89 -2.36 6.66 -16.63
CA VAL A 89 -3.79 6.35 -16.69
C VAL A 89 -4.61 7.60 -16.94
N GLU A 90 -5.80 7.42 -17.47
CA GLU A 90 -6.81 8.46 -17.59
C GLU A 90 -7.88 8.26 -16.51
N LEU A 91 -8.26 9.35 -15.84
CA LEU A 91 -9.39 9.36 -14.92
C LEU A 91 -10.12 10.70 -14.97
N GLY A 92 -11.34 10.71 -15.53
CA GLY A 92 -12.16 11.92 -15.61
C GLY A 92 -11.58 13.01 -16.51
N GLY A 93 -10.83 12.61 -17.55
CA GLY A 93 -10.09 13.50 -18.45
C GLY A 93 -8.70 13.91 -17.93
N GLU A 94 -8.31 13.52 -16.71
CA GLU A 94 -7.01 13.83 -16.14
C GLU A 94 -5.95 12.79 -16.54
N HIS A 95 -4.75 13.27 -16.87
CA HIS A 95 -3.55 12.46 -17.09
C HIS A 95 -2.84 12.22 -15.75
N LEU A 96 -2.82 10.97 -15.26
CA LEU A 96 -2.36 10.67 -13.91
C LEU A 96 -1.42 9.46 -13.85
N PHE A 97 -0.58 9.45 -12.82
CA PHE A 97 -0.04 8.21 -12.26
C PHE A 97 -1.16 7.42 -11.55
N ALA A 98 -1.06 6.09 -11.53
CA ALA A 98 -2.07 5.24 -10.88
C ALA A 98 -2.26 5.57 -9.38
N GLU A 99 -1.17 5.93 -8.70
CA GLU A 99 -1.12 6.38 -7.31
C GLU A 99 -2.02 7.62 -7.10
N LEU A 100 -1.98 8.58 -8.03
CA LEU A 100 -2.83 9.77 -8.02
C LEU A 100 -4.25 9.46 -8.46
N ALA A 101 -4.47 8.52 -9.38
CA ALA A 101 -5.82 8.08 -9.74
C ALA A 101 -6.53 7.42 -8.54
N VAL A 102 -5.83 6.57 -7.78
CA VAL A 102 -6.34 6.03 -6.50
C VAL A 102 -6.66 7.15 -5.51
N LEU A 103 -5.78 8.15 -5.39
CA LEU A 103 -6.04 9.32 -4.52
C LEU A 103 -7.30 10.09 -4.96
N ARG A 104 -7.49 10.35 -6.25
CA ARG A 104 -8.68 11.04 -6.79
C ARG A 104 -9.97 10.29 -6.52
N LEU A 105 -9.95 8.96 -6.59
CA LEU A 105 -11.11 8.13 -6.25
C LEU A 105 -11.47 8.26 -4.76
N LEU A 106 -10.47 8.24 -3.88
CA LEU A 106 -10.65 8.42 -2.44
C LEU A 106 -11.18 9.83 -2.12
N GLU A 107 -10.62 10.86 -2.76
CA GLU A 107 -11.03 12.27 -2.58
C GLU A 107 -12.51 12.48 -2.95
N LYS A 108 -13.02 11.80 -3.99
CA LYS A 108 -14.45 11.84 -4.36
C LYS A 108 -15.38 11.29 -3.27
N GLU A 109 -14.87 10.37 -2.45
CA GLU A 109 -15.59 9.78 -1.30
C GLU A 109 -15.26 10.50 0.02
N GLY A 110 -14.69 11.71 -0.04
CA GLY A 110 -14.44 12.56 1.12
C GLY A 110 -13.20 12.19 1.95
N TRP A 111 -12.27 11.42 1.38
CA TRP A 111 -10.97 11.19 1.99
C TRP A 111 -10.01 12.35 1.69
N ALA A 112 -9.12 12.65 2.63
CA ALA A 112 -7.93 13.43 2.36
C ALA A 112 -6.73 12.49 2.16
N GLY A 113 -5.73 12.88 1.38
CA GLY A 113 -4.58 12.02 1.16
C GLY A 113 -3.39 12.69 0.51
N ARG A 114 -2.27 11.95 0.44
CA ARG A 114 -1.04 12.33 -0.25
C ARG A 114 -0.45 11.11 -0.94
N TRP A 115 0.11 11.31 -2.14
CA TRP A 115 1.17 10.44 -2.62
C TRP A 115 2.44 10.76 -1.84
N VAL A 116 2.90 9.79 -1.03
CA VAL A 116 4.09 9.90 -0.19
C VAL A 116 5.32 9.47 -0.99
N ASN A 117 5.97 10.43 -1.64
CA ASN A 117 7.15 10.13 -2.44
C ASN A 117 8.41 10.16 -1.56
N THR A 118 9.04 9.00 -1.38
CA THR A 118 10.28 8.83 -0.61
C THR A 118 11.51 8.68 -1.51
N VAL A 119 11.33 8.62 -2.83
CA VAL A 119 12.43 8.43 -3.79
C VAL A 119 13.29 9.69 -3.84
N GLY A 120 14.58 9.53 -3.53
CA GLY A 120 15.53 10.65 -3.41
C GLY A 120 15.60 11.30 -2.03
N GLY A 121 14.73 10.91 -1.09
CA GLY A 121 14.67 11.48 0.27
C GLY A 121 15.64 10.89 1.29
N LYS A 122 16.48 9.91 0.89
CA LYS A 122 17.49 9.25 1.75
C LYS A 122 16.92 8.74 3.09
N GLY A 123 15.73 8.14 3.06
CA GLY A 123 15.02 7.66 4.25
C GLY A 123 13.98 8.64 4.79
N GLU A 124 13.94 9.88 4.32
CA GLU A 124 12.87 10.83 4.64
C GLU A 124 11.86 10.96 3.49
N VAL A 125 10.70 11.56 3.76
CA VAL A 125 9.77 11.92 2.69
C VAL A 125 10.41 13.02 1.85
N TRP A 126 10.52 12.77 0.56
CA TRP A 126 11.05 13.76 -0.37
C TRP A 126 9.97 14.79 -0.71
N LYS A 127 8.76 14.34 -1.09
CA LYS A 127 7.59 15.19 -1.30
C LYS A 127 6.29 14.47 -0.94
N TYR A 128 5.35 15.22 -0.41
CA TYR A 128 3.94 14.86 -0.35
C TYR A 128 3.24 15.50 -1.54
N LEU A 129 2.68 14.68 -2.44
CA LEU A 129 2.10 15.15 -3.69
C LEU A 129 0.58 14.96 -3.66
N THR A 130 -0.15 15.94 -4.17
CA THR A 130 -1.60 15.86 -4.45
C THR A 130 -1.89 15.88 -5.95
N GLU A 131 -0.86 16.15 -6.76
CA GLU A 131 -0.92 16.32 -8.20
C GLU A 131 0.46 16.03 -8.79
N TRP A 132 0.50 15.79 -10.10
CA TRP A 132 1.72 15.79 -10.90
C TRP A 132 1.48 16.64 -12.13
N THR A 133 2.27 17.69 -12.31
CA THR A 133 2.16 18.59 -13.46
C THR A 133 3.34 18.41 -14.40
N ASP A 134 3.26 18.89 -15.63
CA ASP A 134 4.35 18.75 -16.60
C ASP A 134 5.47 19.78 -16.37
N VAL A 135 6.13 19.65 -15.23
CA VAL A 135 7.28 20.46 -14.81
C VAL A 135 8.38 19.53 -14.29
N PRO A 136 9.66 19.96 -14.27
CA PRO A 136 10.73 19.17 -13.69
C PRO A 136 10.38 18.67 -12.28
N ARG A 137 10.80 17.45 -11.95
CA ARG A 137 10.49 16.81 -10.67
C ARG A 137 10.86 17.68 -9.46
N GLN A 138 11.96 18.42 -9.50
CA GLN A 138 12.34 19.32 -8.40
C GLN A 138 11.32 20.44 -8.17
N GLU A 139 10.56 20.84 -9.18
CA GLU A 139 9.58 21.93 -9.15
C GLU A 139 8.16 21.47 -8.75
N GLN A 140 7.90 20.15 -8.76
CA GLN A 140 6.63 19.58 -8.30
C GLN A 140 6.24 20.10 -6.91
N ARG A 141 4.98 20.46 -6.73
CA ARG A 141 4.53 21.12 -5.50
C ARG A 141 4.50 20.14 -4.33
N ASN A 142 5.24 20.45 -3.27
CA ASN A 142 5.14 19.71 -2.01
C ASN A 142 3.96 20.25 -1.19
N ARG A 143 3.08 19.35 -0.74
CA ARG A 143 1.88 19.62 0.05
C ARG A 143 1.95 18.85 1.35
N VAL A 144 2.52 19.46 2.39
CA VAL A 144 2.66 18.80 3.69
C VAL A 144 1.32 18.35 4.28
N LEU A 145 1.39 17.40 5.21
CA LEU A 145 0.26 16.95 6.01
C LEU A 145 -0.03 18.00 7.09
N GLU A 146 -1.07 18.79 6.88
CA GLU A 146 -1.49 19.86 7.80
C GLU A 146 -2.16 19.26 9.05
N ASP A 147 -2.96 18.21 8.85
CA ASP A 147 -3.64 17.51 9.93
C ASP A 147 -2.64 16.84 10.88
N PRO A 148 -2.74 17.09 12.20
CA PRO A 148 -1.75 16.62 13.16
C PRO A 148 -1.76 15.09 13.31
N GLU A 149 -2.94 14.46 13.28
CA GLU A 149 -3.07 13.02 13.48
C GLU A 149 -2.39 12.17 12.39
N PRO A 150 -2.73 12.30 11.09
CA PRO A 150 -2.07 11.55 10.03
C PRO A 150 -0.55 11.80 10.00
N ARG A 151 -0.13 13.04 10.28
CA ARG A 151 1.30 13.39 10.37
C ARG A 151 2.00 12.68 11.52
N GLN A 152 1.39 12.66 12.71
CA GLN A 152 1.94 11.96 13.87
C GLN A 152 1.96 10.45 13.68
N LEU A 153 0.90 9.87 13.10
CA LEU A 153 0.84 8.44 12.80
C LEU A 153 1.97 8.02 11.87
N LEU A 154 2.17 8.69 10.73
CA LEU A 154 3.31 8.41 9.85
C LEU A 154 4.66 8.57 10.56
N ALA A 155 4.82 9.58 11.40
CA ALA A 155 6.04 9.79 12.15
C ALA A 155 6.32 8.64 13.15
N ARG A 156 5.29 8.10 13.81
CA ARG A 156 5.42 6.91 14.68
C ARG A 156 5.86 5.68 13.89
N VAL A 157 5.24 5.42 12.73
CA VAL A 157 5.64 4.31 11.85
C VAL A 157 7.10 4.47 11.41
N ALA A 158 7.50 5.68 10.99
CA ALA A 158 8.88 5.97 10.59
C ALA A 158 9.89 5.88 11.75
N GLN A 159 9.46 6.08 13.00
CA GLN A 159 10.32 5.85 14.18
C GLN A 159 10.51 4.37 14.46
N MET A 160 9.48 3.54 14.22
CA MET A 160 9.56 2.08 14.33
C MET A 160 10.39 1.48 13.20
N ASN A 161 10.28 2.00 11.97
CA ASN A 161 10.96 1.51 10.77
C ASN A 161 12.45 1.90 10.67
N ARG A 162 13.18 1.94 11.79
CA ARG A 162 14.61 2.31 11.79
C ARG A 162 15.50 1.16 11.28
N PRO A 163 16.61 1.47 10.58
CA PRO A 163 17.12 2.80 10.25
C PRO A 163 16.48 3.41 8.98
N ALA A 164 15.60 2.67 8.30
CA ALA A 164 15.03 3.03 7.00
C ALA A 164 14.07 4.24 7.03
N ARG A 165 13.51 4.56 8.21
CA ARG A 165 12.64 5.71 8.46
C ARG A 165 11.41 5.65 7.54
N TYR A 166 11.21 6.59 6.64
CA TYR A 166 10.11 6.63 5.68
C TYR A 166 10.32 5.72 4.47
N ALA A 167 11.53 5.19 4.24
CA ALA A 167 11.76 4.32 3.10
C ALA A 167 10.86 3.07 3.15
N GLY A 168 10.16 2.81 2.04
CA GLY A 168 9.16 1.74 1.98
C GLY A 168 7.76 2.15 2.43
N CYS A 169 7.53 3.42 2.78
CA CYS A 169 6.16 3.93 2.84
C CYS A 169 5.43 3.62 1.54
N TRP A 170 4.18 3.20 1.67
CA TRP A 170 3.34 2.88 0.53
C TRP A 170 2.98 4.16 -0.21
N ASP A 171 2.63 4.00 -1.49
CA ASP A 171 2.58 5.09 -2.44
C ASP A 171 1.54 6.14 -2.03
N THR A 172 0.30 5.76 -1.77
CA THR A 172 -0.75 6.68 -1.31
C THR A 172 -1.06 6.45 0.16
N PHE A 173 -1.04 7.53 0.96
CA PHE A 173 -1.53 7.54 2.33
C PHE A 173 -2.74 8.48 2.42
N ALA A 174 -3.88 7.94 2.86
CA ALA A 174 -5.12 8.69 2.96
C ALA A 174 -5.79 8.48 4.32
N TRP A 175 -6.63 9.44 4.70
CA TRP A 175 -7.36 9.44 5.97
C TRP A 175 -8.75 10.04 5.82
N ARG A 176 -9.69 9.59 6.66
CA ARG A 176 -11.04 10.14 6.78
C ARG A 176 -11.58 9.86 8.18
N GLY A 177 -11.75 10.90 8.98
CA GLY A 177 -12.03 10.71 10.41
C GLY A 177 -10.90 9.93 11.08
N ASP A 178 -11.23 8.82 11.74
CA ASP A 178 -10.29 7.92 12.40
C ASP A 178 -9.69 6.83 11.49
N ASP A 179 -10.14 6.73 10.25
CA ASP A 179 -9.63 5.73 9.32
C ASP A 179 -8.32 6.20 8.66
N PHE A 180 -7.31 5.35 8.68
CA PHE A 180 -6.04 5.53 7.96
C PHE A 180 -5.81 4.39 6.98
N VAL A 181 -5.39 4.71 5.76
CA VAL A 181 -5.22 3.73 4.69
C VAL A 181 -3.97 4.00 3.85
N PHE A 182 -3.36 2.91 3.40
CA PHE A 182 -2.16 2.86 2.59
C PHE A 182 -2.40 2.02 1.33
N PHE A 183 -2.02 2.57 0.17
CA PHE A 183 -2.11 1.88 -1.11
C PHE A 183 -0.75 1.78 -1.79
N GLY A 184 -0.38 0.57 -2.20
CA GLY A 184 0.81 0.31 -3.00
C GLY A 184 0.40 -0.02 -4.43
N CYS A 185 0.75 0.83 -5.40
CA CYS A 185 0.29 0.69 -6.79
C CYS A 185 1.33 -0.02 -7.65
N ARG A 186 0.92 -1.04 -8.40
CA ARG A 186 1.80 -1.79 -9.30
C ARG A 186 1.06 -2.13 -10.59
N LYS A 187 1.63 -1.70 -11.71
CA LYS A 187 1.16 -2.19 -13.01
C LYS A 187 1.45 -3.69 -13.11
N THR A 188 0.53 -4.43 -13.69
CA THR A 188 0.68 -5.85 -13.97
C THR A 188 1.89 -6.07 -14.86
N GLY A 189 2.71 -7.03 -14.47
CA GLY A 189 3.90 -7.45 -15.18
C GLY A 189 3.91 -8.95 -15.41
N PRO A 190 4.96 -9.46 -16.06
CA PRO A 190 5.10 -10.89 -16.35
C PRO A 190 5.34 -11.75 -15.10
N LYS A 191 5.71 -11.13 -13.97
CA LYS A 191 5.93 -11.80 -12.70
C LYS A 191 4.71 -11.59 -11.79
N PRO A 192 4.36 -12.58 -10.95
CA PRO A 192 3.35 -12.41 -9.92
C PRO A 192 3.64 -11.17 -9.07
N ALA A 193 2.58 -10.49 -8.64
CA ALA A 193 2.72 -9.32 -7.79
C ALA A 193 3.40 -9.72 -6.47
N GLN A 194 4.50 -9.04 -6.15
CA GLN A 194 5.24 -9.21 -4.91
C GLN A 194 5.47 -7.83 -4.30
N LEU A 195 5.26 -7.73 -2.99
CA LEU A 195 5.57 -6.51 -2.25
C LEU A 195 7.11 -6.33 -2.20
N PRO A 196 7.68 -5.13 -2.41
CA PRO A 196 9.11 -4.86 -2.17
C PRO A 196 9.50 -4.95 -0.68
N ALA A 197 10.80 -5.22 -0.40
CA ALA A 197 11.24 -5.60 0.96
C ALA A 197 11.04 -4.47 1.96
N ASN A 198 11.40 -3.27 1.54
CA ASN A 198 11.16 -2.05 2.30
C ASN A 198 9.66 -1.79 2.56
N GLN A 199 8.76 -2.18 1.65
CA GLN A 199 7.30 -2.05 1.87
C GLN A 199 6.77 -3.11 2.85
N GLU A 200 7.36 -4.32 2.90
CA GLU A 200 7.09 -5.28 3.97
C GLU A 200 7.59 -4.78 5.33
N ASP A 201 8.78 -4.17 5.37
CA ASP A 201 9.36 -3.59 6.60
C ASP A 201 8.49 -2.43 7.13
N TRP A 202 7.99 -1.58 6.22
CA TRP A 202 7.05 -0.52 6.57
C TRP A 202 5.73 -1.08 7.12
N LEU A 203 5.12 -2.06 6.45
CA LEU A 203 3.91 -2.73 6.93
C LEU A 203 4.12 -3.32 8.32
N ARG A 204 5.23 -4.04 8.51
CA ARG A 204 5.61 -4.63 9.80
C ARG A 204 5.69 -3.54 10.88
N SER A 205 6.43 -2.48 10.60
CA SER A 205 6.59 -1.35 11.51
C SER A 205 5.26 -0.70 11.86
N ALA A 206 4.38 -0.51 10.87
CA ALA A 206 3.05 0.06 11.08
C ALA A 206 2.21 -0.79 12.03
N LEU A 207 2.17 -2.11 11.81
CA LEU A 207 1.43 -3.02 12.67
C LEU A 207 2.01 -3.11 14.10
N TYR A 208 3.32 -2.92 14.26
CA TYR A 208 3.97 -2.89 15.59
C TYR A 208 3.85 -1.54 16.31
N VAL A 209 3.39 -0.45 15.66
CA VAL A 209 3.06 0.79 16.37
C VAL A 209 1.98 0.52 17.42
N GLY A 210 1.11 -0.47 17.20
CA GLY A 210 0.07 -0.85 18.16
C GLY A 210 -1.09 0.15 18.23
N ASP A 211 -1.23 1.01 17.22
CA ASP A 211 -2.40 1.89 17.06
C ASP A 211 -3.58 1.05 16.55
N GLU A 212 -4.69 1.02 17.28
CA GLU A 212 -5.86 0.20 16.96
C GLU A 212 -6.51 0.57 15.62
N ARG A 213 -6.30 1.81 15.16
CA ARG A 213 -6.78 2.31 13.86
C ARG A 213 -5.88 1.87 12.71
N LEU A 214 -4.68 1.35 13.00
CA LEU A 214 -3.70 0.92 12.00
C LEU A 214 -3.54 -0.60 12.01
N THR A 215 -4.42 -1.28 11.26
CA THR A 215 -4.45 -2.74 11.16
C THR A 215 -4.11 -3.20 9.74
N LEU A 216 -4.11 -4.51 9.48
CA LEU A 216 -3.97 -5.02 8.11
C LEU A 216 -5.07 -4.50 7.16
N ARG A 217 -6.25 -4.11 7.71
CA ARG A 217 -7.35 -3.52 6.92
C ARG A 217 -7.01 -2.13 6.35
N SER A 218 -6.03 -1.46 6.96
CA SER A 218 -5.47 -0.19 6.52
C SER A 218 -4.53 -0.32 5.33
N PHE A 219 -4.23 -1.54 4.85
CA PHE A 219 -3.32 -1.75 3.72
C PHE A 219 -4.05 -2.44 2.56
N CYS A 220 -3.81 -1.95 1.34
CA CYS A 220 -4.33 -2.54 0.11
C CYS A 220 -3.32 -2.47 -1.03
N ALA A 221 -2.88 -3.63 -1.52
CA ALA A 221 -2.07 -3.69 -2.74
C ALA A 221 -2.96 -3.47 -3.97
N VAL A 222 -2.66 -2.45 -4.77
CA VAL A 222 -3.38 -2.16 -6.01
C VAL A 222 -2.57 -2.68 -7.18
N GLN A 223 -2.92 -3.87 -7.65
CA GLN A 223 -2.45 -4.33 -8.94
C GLN A 223 -3.35 -3.75 -10.02
N TRP A 224 -2.79 -3.29 -11.14
CA TRP A 224 -3.61 -2.69 -12.18
C TRP A 224 -3.13 -2.97 -13.59
N ASP A 225 -4.02 -2.83 -14.56
CA ASP A 225 -3.71 -2.80 -15.99
C ASP A 225 -4.67 -1.89 -16.74
N TYR A 226 -4.48 -1.76 -18.05
CA TYR A 226 -5.40 -1.02 -18.90
C TYR A 226 -6.69 -1.80 -19.17
N ARG A 227 -7.79 -1.06 -19.30
CA ARG A 227 -9.06 -1.54 -19.91
C ARG A 227 -8.85 -1.83 -21.39
#